data_AF-A0A2W6ZTV0-F1
#
_entry.id   AF-A0A2W6ZTV0-F1
#
_cell.length_a   1.000
_cell.length_b   1.000
_cell.length_c   1.000
_cell.angle_alpha   90.00
_cell.angle_beta   90.00
_cell.angle_gamma   90.00
#
_symmetry.space_group_name_H-M   'P 1'
#
loop_
_entity.id
_entity.type
_entity.pdbx_description
1 polymer ?
#
loop_
_entity_poly.entity_id
_entity_poly.type
_entity_poly.pdbx_seq_one_letter_code
_entity_poly.pdbx_strand_id
1 'polypeptide(L)'
;MELIEKIILALPSIIIAGIVAYIAYQQYEINRQKLKLDLYDRRFKIYSAAIALVRFAYEPLPDEKYDDITKKLDNEFIDHLNAAYFLLNRKAFNTLKEIAQEVSDLAIAMASRLSTVKKLNQLQESNIEDRKDLNNERKSWDSKIQAIKQSLKQSLSENSRINTVFNPYLDFRNLYDSRNISK
;
A
#
# COMPACT_ATOMS: atom_id res chain seq x y z
N MET A 1 19.40 66.69 -16.56
CA MET A 1 20.02 65.76 -15.58
C MET A 1 19.00 64.81 -14.99
N GLU A 2 17.86 65.29 -14.44
CA GLU A 2 16.84 64.43 -13.79
C GLU A 2 16.48 63.10 -14.48
N LEU A 3 16.32 63.07 -15.82
CA LEU A 3 15.98 61.83 -16.53
C LEU A 3 17.06 60.74 -16.39
N ILE A 4 18.34 61.13 -16.37
CA ILE A 4 19.46 60.20 -16.23
C ILE A 4 19.52 59.65 -14.80
N GLU A 5 19.30 60.51 -13.80
CA GLU A 5 19.22 60.12 -12.38
C GLU A 5 18.05 59.15 -12.13
N LYS A 6 16.86 59.44 -12.69
CA LYS A 6 15.68 58.57 -12.61
C LYS A 6 15.93 57.20 -13.26
N ILE A 7 16.63 57.14 -14.40
CA ILE A 7 17.02 55.88 -15.05
C ILE A 7 18.02 55.10 -14.20
N ILE A 8 19.04 55.76 -13.64
CA ILE A 8 20.06 55.12 -12.78
C ILE A 8 19.42 54.55 -11.50
N LEU A 9 18.44 55.25 -10.90
CA LEU A 9 17.70 54.74 -9.72
C LEU A 9 16.77 53.56 -10.06
N ALA A 10 16.19 53.52 -11.26
CA ALA A 10 15.25 52.47 -11.67
C ALA A 10 15.94 51.19 -12.16
N LEU A 11 17.17 51.29 -12.69
CA LEU A 11 17.94 50.18 -13.25
C LEU A 11 18.13 49.00 -12.26
N PRO A 12 18.52 49.22 -10.99
CA PRO A 12 18.61 48.15 -9.99
C PRO A 12 17.27 47.46 -9.74
N SER A 13 16.17 48.21 -9.66
CA SER A 13 14.82 47.66 -9.44
C SER A 13 14.38 46.77 -10.60
N ILE A 14 14.70 47.14 -11.84
CA ILE A 14 14.41 46.33 -13.04
C ILE A 14 15.24 45.04 -13.03
N ILE A 15 16.53 45.12 -12.68
CA ILE A 15 17.42 43.95 -12.57
C ILE A 15 16.91 43.00 -11.47
N ILE A 16 16.57 43.53 -10.30
CA ILE A 16 16.02 42.75 -9.18
C ILE A 16 14.69 42.08 -9.58
N ALA A 17 13.79 42.80 -10.25
CA ALA A 17 12.53 42.23 -10.73
C ALA A 17 12.76 41.08 -11.74
N GLY A 18 13.74 41.22 -12.65
CA GLY A 18 14.14 40.15 -13.57
C GLY A 18 14.70 38.92 -12.86
N ILE A 19 15.55 39.12 -11.85
CA ILE A 19 16.11 38.03 -11.04
C ILE A 19 15.02 37.33 -10.23
N VAL A 20 14.09 38.07 -9.61
CA VAL A 20 12.96 37.51 -8.86
C VAL A 20 12.04 36.71 -9.77
N ALA A 21 11.73 37.21 -10.98
CA ALA A 21 10.94 36.47 -11.97
C ALA A 21 11.62 35.17 -12.41
N TYR A 22 12.95 35.20 -12.62
CA TYR A 22 13.73 34.00 -12.95
C TYR A 22 13.75 32.97 -11.81
N ILE A 23 13.95 33.42 -10.56
CA ILE A 23 13.91 32.55 -9.37
C ILE A 23 12.51 31.95 -9.20
N ALA A 24 11.44 32.73 -9.39
CA ALA A 24 10.07 32.23 -9.32
C ALA A 24 9.78 31.16 -10.40
N TYR A 25 10.28 31.36 -11.62
CA TYR A 25 10.19 30.36 -12.69
C TYR A 25 10.93 29.04 -12.34
N GLN A 26 12.16 29.15 -11.83
CA GLN A 26 12.92 27.98 -11.37
C GLN A 26 12.23 27.27 -10.20
N GLN A 27 11.70 28.02 -9.23
CA GLN A 27 10.96 27.47 -8.09
C GLN A 27 9.69 26.74 -8.54
N TYR A 28 8.98 27.26 -9.55
CA TYR A 28 7.83 26.59 -10.15
C TYR A 28 8.20 25.24 -10.77
N GLU A 29 9.25 25.17 -11.59
CA GLU A 29 9.64 23.92 -12.24
C GLU A 29 10.21 22.89 -11.23
N ILE A 30 10.98 23.34 -10.22
CA ILE A 30 11.42 22.49 -9.10
C ILE A 30 10.23 21.94 -8.32
N ASN A 31 9.25 22.77 -7.98
CA ASN A 31 8.05 22.34 -7.25
C ASN A 31 7.23 21.32 -8.07
N ARG A 32 7.14 21.53 -9.39
CA ARG A 32 6.48 20.62 -10.33
C ARG A 32 7.19 19.26 -10.41
N GLN A 33 8.52 19.24 -10.45
CA GLN A 33 9.30 17.99 -10.40
C GLN A 33 9.16 17.29 -9.04
N LYS A 34 9.20 18.03 -7.93
CA LYS A 34 9.01 17.50 -6.57
C LYS A 34 7.62 16.89 -6.37
N LEU A 35 6.57 17.51 -6.91
CA LEU A 35 5.21 16.96 -6.90
C LEU A 35 5.13 15.64 -7.67
N LYS A 36 5.79 15.52 -8.83
CA LYS A 36 5.86 14.25 -9.58
C LYS A 36 6.55 13.14 -8.75
N LEU A 37 7.62 13.48 -8.03
CA LEU A 37 8.34 12.54 -7.17
C LEU A 37 7.49 12.07 -5.98
N ASP A 38 6.80 12.98 -5.27
CA ASP A 38 5.92 12.60 -4.15
C ASP A 38 4.75 11.69 -4.63
N LEU A 39 4.18 11.97 -5.80
CA LEU A 39 3.16 11.13 -6.42
C LEU A 39 3.70 9.75 -6.82
N TYR A 40 4.96 9.66 -7.27
CA TYR A 40 5.65 8.40 -7.55
C TYR A 40 5.87 7.59 -6.25
N ASP A 41 6.46 8.20 -5.21
CA ASP A 41 6.75 7.53 -3.95
C ASP A 41 5.47 7.00 -3.27
N ARG A 42 4.37 7.77 -3.32
CA ARG A 42 3.06 7.30 -2.83
C ARG A 42 2.57 6.07 -3.59
N ARG A 43 2.63 6.09 -4.93
CA ARG A 43 2.21 4.95 -5.78
C ARG A 43 3.08 3.71 -5.52
N PHE A 44 4.39 3.90 -5.41
CA PHE A 44 5.33 2.82 -5.15
C PHE A 44 5.15 2.19 -3.76
N LYS A 45 4.89 3.00 -2.72
CA LYS A 45 4.59 2.51 -1.37
C LYS A 45 3.41 1.53 -1.37
N ILE A 46 2.28 1.88 -1.98
CA ILE A 46 1.10 1.01 -2.07
C ILE A 46 1.44 -0.30 -2.80
N TYR A 47 2.18 -0.23 -3.91
CA TYR A 47 2.60 -1.40 -4.68
C TYR A 47 3.49 -2.33 -3.85
N SER A 48 4.50 -1.77 -3.17
CA SER A 48 5.41 -2.53 -2.31
C SER A 48 4.69 -3.21 -1.14
N ALA A 49 3.72 -2.51 -0.53
CA ALA A 49 2.92 -3.04 0.57
C ALA A 49 1.91 -4.10 0.07
N ALA A 50 1.30 -3.93 -1.11
CA ALA A 50 0.44 -4.94 -1.72
C ALA A 50 1.20 -6.24 -2.04
N ILE A 51 2.45 -6.13 -2.52
CA ILE A 51 3.33 -7.30 -2.70
C ILE A 51 3.60 -7.98 -1.35
N ALA A 52 3.85 -7.22 -0.28
CA ALA A 52 4.10 -7.78 1.04
C ALA A 52 2.91 -8.60 1.56
N LEU A 53 1.67 -8.13 1.34
CA LEU A 53 0.45 -8.89 1.69
C LEU A 53 0.32 -10.19 0.90
N VAL A 54 0.51 -10.12 -0.42
CA VAL A 54 0.46 -11.30 -1.30
C VAL A 54 1.55 -12.30 -0.94
N ARG A 55 2.75 -11.82 -0.60
CA ARG A 55 3.85 -12.67 -0.13
C ARG A 55 3.47 -13.41 1.15
N PHE A 56 2.86 -12.75 2.13
CA PHE A 56 2.38 -13.40 3.35
C PHE A 56 1.31 -14.47 3.07
N ALA A 57 0.42 -14.27 2.09
CA ALA A 57 -0.57 -15.28 1.69
C ALA A 57 0.08 -16.58 1.15
N TYR A 58 1.19 -16.46 0.40
CA TYR A 58 1.93 -17.60 -0.16
C TYR A 58 2.95 -18.22 0.82
N GLU A 59 3.66 -17.39 1.59
CA GLU A 59 4.66 -17.77 2.59
C GLU A 59 4.18 -17.35 3.99
N PRO A 60 3.38 -18.19 4.69
CA PRO A 60 3.01 -17.91 6.07
C PRO A 60 4.26 -17.79 6.94
N LEU A 61 4.38 -16.67 7.65
CA LEU A 61 5.48 -16.43 8.57
C LEU A 61 5.44 -17.41 9.75
N PRO A 62 6.58 -17.74 10.38
CA PRO A 62 6.62 -18.61 11.55
C PRO A 62 5.72 -18.08 12.67
N ASP A 63 5.11 -19.01 13.40
CA ASP A 63 3.79 -18.80 14.01
C ASP A 63 3.68 -17.63 15.02
N GLU A 64 4.78 -17.15 15.58
CA GLU A 64 4.76 -16.15 16.65
C GLU A 64 4.54 -14.70 16.18
N LYS A 65 4.31 -14.46 14.88
CA LYS A 65 4.19 -13.09 14.31
C LYS A 65 2.81 -12.68 13.80
N TYR A 66 1.78 -13.54 13.83
CA TYR A 66 0.48 -13.19 13.22
C TYR A 66 -0.20 -11.94 13.81
N ASP A 67 -0.03 -11.67 15.10
CA ASP A 67 -0.60 -10.49 15.77
C ASP A 67 0.14 -9.16 15.47
N ASP A 68 1.40 -9.24 15.02
CA ASP A 68 2.16 -8.11 14.46
C ASP A 68 1.74 -7.83 13.00
N ILE A 69 1.31 -8.88 12.28
CA ILE A 69 0.90 -8.79 10.87
C ILE A 69 -0.49 -8.17 10.73
N THR A 70 -1.47 -8.55 11.55
CA THR A 70 -2.78 -7.86 11.59
C THR A 70 -2.61 -6.37 11.92
N LYS A 71 -1.79 -6.04 12.92
CA LYS A 71 -1.51 -4.64 13.28
C LYS A 71 -0.82 -3.85 12.17
N LYS A 72 0.11 -4.44 11.42
CA LYS A 72 0.75 -3.77 10.25
C LYS A 72 -0.20 -3.64 9.06
N LEU A 73 -1.01 -4.65 8.82
CA LEU A 73 -2.05 -4.63 7.78
C LEU A 73 -3.06 -3.50 8.04
N ASP A 74 -3.62 -3.45 9.24
CA ASP A 74 -4.66 -2.49 9.60
C ASP A 74 -4.12 -1.07 9.73
N ASN A 75 -2.92 -0.86 10.33
CA ASN A 75 -2.40 0.49 10.57
C ASN A 75 -1.51 1.06 9.44
N GLU A 76 -0.79 0.23 8.68
CA GLU A 76 0.11 0.74 7.62
C GLU A 76 -0.51 0.57 6.22
N PHE A 77 -1.00 -0.63 5.88
CA PHE A 77 -1.51 -0.86 4.53
C PHE A 77 -2.86 -0.18 4.29
N ILE A 78 -3.83 -0.34 5.19
CA ILE A 78 -5.17 0.25 5.00
C ILE A 78 -5.11 1.78 5.02
N ASP A 79 -4.33 2.39 5.91
CA ASP A 79 -4.14 3.84 5.93
C ASP A 79 -3.45 4.36 4.66
N HIS A 80 -2.41 3.69 4.17
CA HIS A 80 -1.78 4.07 2.90
C HIS A 80 -2.69 3.84 1.70
N LEU A 81 -3.52 2.80 1.69
CA LEU A 81 -4.52 2.55 0.65
C LEU A 81 -5.61 3.63 0.65
N ASN A 82 -6.14 3.99 1.83
CA ASN A 82 -7.13 5.06 2.00
C ASN A 82 -6.56 6.43 1.60
N ALA A 83 -5.35 6.77 2.07
CA ALA A 83 -4.65 8.00 1.69
C ALA A 83 -4.37 8.07 0.18
N ALA A 84 -4.30 6.93 -0.50
CA ALA A 84 -4.10 6.83 -1.95
C ALA A 84 -5.39 6.64 -2.75
N TYR A 85 -6.58 6.69 -2.15
CA TYR A 85 -7.85 6.52 -2.85
C TYR A 85 -7.97 7.44 -4.09
N PHE A 86 -7.49 8.69 -3.97
CA PHE A 86 -7.51 9.66 -5.08
C PHE A 86 -6.46 9.40 -6.18
N LEU A 87 -5.44 8.58 -5.91
CA LEU A 87 -4.41 8.18 -6.87
C LEU A 87 -4.81 6.93 -7.66
N LEU A 88 -5.73 6.14 -7.12
CA LEU A 88 -6.17 4.85 -7.65
C LEU A 88 -7.55 4.98 -8.30
N ASN A 89 -7.78 4.23 -9.37
CA ASN A 89 -9.13 4.08 -9.91
C ASN A 89 -9.96 3.19 -8.98
N ARG A 90 -11.29 3.36 -8.99
CA ARG A 90 -12.21 2.65 -8.07
C ARG A 90 -12.06 1.12 -8.11
N LYS A 91 -11.75 0.55 -9.27
CA LYS A 91 -11.53 -0.89 -9.44
C LYS A 91 -10.22 -1.33 -8.77
N ALA A 92 -9.13 -0.60 -8.98
CA ALA A 92 -7.85 -0.83 -8.32
C ALA A 92 -7.97 -0.78 -6.80
N PHE A 93 -8.61 0.26 -6.27
CA PHE A 93 -8.83 0.43 -4.84
C PHE A 93 -9.66 -0.71 -4.25
N ASN A 94 -10.79 -1.07 -4.87
CA ASN A 94 -11.65 -2.15 -4.41
C ASN A 94 -10.91 -3.50 -4.38
N THR A 95 -10.20 -3.86 -5.45
CA THR A 95 -9.43 -5.13 -5.51
C THR A 95 -8.31 -5.17 -4.47
N LEU A 96 -7.62 -4.05 -4.20
CA LEU A 96 -6.61 -3.99 -3.12
C LEU A 96 -7.24 -4.13 -1.73
N LYS A 97 -8.45 -3.59 -1.53
CA LYS A 97 -9.21 -3.72 -0.29
C LYS A 97 -9.73 -5.15 -0.07
N GLU A 98 -10.21 -5.80 -1.14
CA GLU A 98 -10.64 -7.21 -1.14
C GLU A 98 -9.46 -8.13 -0.75
N ILE A 99 -8.30 -7.98 -1.40
CA ILE A 99 -7.08 -8.75 -1.07
C ILE A 99 -6.64 -8.51 0.38
N ALA A 100 -6.69 -7.27 0.87
CA ALA A 100 -6.35 -6.95 2.25
C ALA A 100 -7.29 -7.61 3.27
N GLN A 101 -8.60 -7.65 2.99
CA GLN A 101 -9.56 -8.34 3.85
C GLN A 101 -9.29 -9.84 3.88
N GLU A 102 -9.13 -10.49 2.73
CA GLU A 102 -8.85 -11.93 2.64
C GLU A 102 -7.53 -12.31 3.37
N VAL A 103 -6.53 -11.43 3.32
CA VAL A 103 -5.26 -11.59 4.06
C VAL A 103 -5.43 -11.39 5.57
N SER A 104 -6.29 -10.46 6.02
CA SER A 104 -6.61 -10.27 7.44
C SER A 104 -7.35 -11.48 8.01
N ASP A 105 -8.35 -11.98 7.29
CA ASP A 105 -9.12 -13.17 7.65
C ASP A 105 -8.22 -14.41 7.78
N LEU A 106 -7.23 -14.55 6.87
CA LEU A 106 -6.20 -15.60 6.94
C LEU A 106 -5.33 -15.48 8.20
N ALA A 107 -4.86 -14.28 8.53
CA ALA A 107 -4.03 -14.03 9.71
C ALA A 107 -4.79 -14.31 11.02
N ILE A 108 -6.07 -13.91 11.11
CA ILE A 108 -6.95 -14.20 12.25
C ILE A 108 -7.17 -15.71 12.40
N ALA A 109 -7.38 -16.44 11.30
CA ALA A 109 -7.54 -17.89 11.34
C ALA A 109 -6.26 -18.62 11.78
N MET A 110 -5.09 -18.14 11.34
CA MET A 110 -3.78 -18.67 11.77
C MET A 110 -3.48 -18.40 13.25
N ALA A 111 -3.73 -17.18 13.73
CA ALA A 111 -3.60 -16.84 15.15
C ALA A 111 -4.53 -17.69 16.04
N SER A 112 -5.79 -17.87 15.59
CA SER A 112 -6.77 -18.73 16.27
C SER A 112 -6.26 -20.17 16.39
N ARG A 113 -5.84 -20.77 15.27
CA ARG A 113 -5.23 -22.11 15.23
C ARG A 113 -4.04 -22.24 16.19
N LEU A 114 -3.13 -21.27 16.22
CA LEU A 114 -1.97 -21.30 17.10
C LEU A 114 -2.38 -21.34 18.56
N SER A 115 -3.43 -20.60 18.95
CA SER A 115 -3.96 -20.65 20.31
C SER A 115 -4.49 -22.05 20.67
N THR A 116 -5.18 -22.72 19.75
CA THR A 116 -5.66 -24.11 19.90
C THR A 116 -4.48 -25.08 20.05
N VAL A 117 -3.42 -24.93 19.26
CA VAL A 117 -2.21 -25.75 19.35
C VAL A 117 -1.45 -25.52 20.66
N LYS A 118 -1.33 -24.27 21.12
CA LYS A 118 -0.72 -23.97 22.44
C LYS A 118 -1.51 -24.61 23.58
N LYS A 119 -2.85 -24.56 23.56
CA LYS A 119 -3.72 -25.26 24.53
C LYS A 119 -3.55 -26.79 24.48
N LEU A 120 -3.52 -27.38 23.29
CA LEU A 120 -3.29 -28.83 23.11
C LEU A 120 -1.96 -29.29 23.72
N ASN A 121 -0.89 -28.50 23.53
CA ASN A 121 0.42 -28.79 24.10
C ASN A 121 0.45 -28.63 25.64
N GLN A 122 -0.31 -27.66 26.19
CA GLN A 122 -0.42 -27.44 27.64
C GLN A 122 -1.24 -28.52 28.36
N LEU A 123 -2.24 -29.12 27.70
CA LEU A 123 -3.06 -30.21 28.23
C LEU A 123 -2.29 -31.54 28.22
N GLN A 124 -1.10 -31.60 28.84
CA GLN A 124 -0.15 -32.67 28.52
C GLN A 124 -0.58 -34.07 29.01
N GLU A 125 -1.45 -34.23 30.03
CA GLU A 125 -1.62 -35.56 30.66
C GLU A 125 -2.99 -36.03 31.22
N SER A 126 -4.08 -35.23 31.33
CA SER A 126 -5.27 -35.69 32.10
C SER A 126 -6.66 -35.62 31.50
N ASN A 127 -6.96 -34.81 30.46
CA ASN A 127 -8.33 -34.69 29.94
C ASN A 127 -8.45 -35.14 28.47
N ILE A 128 -9.09 -36.30 28.25
CA ILE A 128 -9.25 -36.93 26.93
C ILE A 128 -10.34 -36.23 26.11
N GLU A 129 -11.42 -35.77 26.75
CA GLU A 129 -12.54 -35.11 26.06
C GLU A 129 -12.11 -33.72 25.54
N ASP A 130 -11.51 -32.88 26.39
CA ASP A 130 -10.97 -31.56 25.98
C ASP A 130 -9.97 -31.68 24.82
N ARG A 131 -9.10 -32.70 24.84
CA ARG A 131 -8.15 -32.97 23.75
C ARG A 131 -8.84 -33.33 22.45
N LYS A 132 -9.92 -34.12 22.51
CA LYS A 132 -10.71 -34.52 21.34
C LYS A 132 -11.41 -33.31 20.72
N ASP A 133 -12.00 -32.45 21.54
CA ASP A 133 -12.67 -31.23 21.08
C ASP A 133 -11.69 -30.21 20.49
N LEU A 134 -10.57 -29.92 21.16
CA LEU A 134 -9.53 -29.05 20.60
C LEU A 134 -8.88 -29.61 19.33
N ASN A 135 -8.79 -30.94 19.18
CA ASN A 135 -8.29 -31.56 17.96
C ASN A 135 -9.32 -31.49 16.80
N ASN A 136 -10.61 -31.54 17.11
CA ASN A 136 -11.68 -31.27 16.14
C ASN A 136 -11.68 -29.79 15.72
N GLU A 137 -11.50 -28.87 16.69
CA GLU A 137 -11.36 -27.43 16.44
C GLU A 137 -10.14 -27.14 15.55
N ARG A 138 -8.98 -27.74 15.87
CA ARG A 138 -7.76 -27.66 15.05
C ARG A 138 -8.01 -28.10 13.60
N LYS A 139 -8.68 -29.24 13.39
CA LYS A 139 -9.05 -29.71 12.04
C LYS A 139 -9.99 -28.74 11.31
N SER A 140 -10.95 -28.14 12.04
CA SER A 140 -11.82 -27.09 11.47
C SER A 140 -11.02 -25.88 11.01
N TRP A 141 -10.07 -25.40 11.82
CA TRP A 141 -9.17 -24.31 11.44
C TRP A 141 -8.27 -24.66 10.27
N ASP A 142 -7.73 -25.88 10.21
CA ASP A 142 -6.96 -26.36 9.06
C ASP A 142 -7.78 -26.33 7.76
N SER A 143 -9.03 -26.80 7.79
CA SER A 143 -9.94 -26.70 6.63
C SER A 143 -10.27 -25.25 6.25
N LYS A 144 -10.55 -24.37 7.22
CA LYS A 144 -10.80 -22.93 6.97
C LYS A 144 -9.59 -22.24 6.33
N ILE A 145 -8.39 -22.48 6.86
CA ILE A 145 -7.14 -21.90 6.32
C ILE A 145 -6.91 -22.37 4.88
N GLN A 146 -7.17 -23.64 4.55
CA GLN A 146 -7.05 -24.12 3.17
C GLN A 146 -8.10 -23.50 2.24
N ALA A 147 -9.35 -23.35 2.71
CA ALA A 147 -10.40 -22.67 1.93
C ALA A 147 -10.04 -21.20 1.65
N ILE A 148 -9.57 -20.44 2.65
CA ILE A 148 -9.13 -19.04 2.49
C ILE A 148 -7.89 -18.96 1.58
N LYS A 149 -6.93 -19.89 1.68
CA LYS A 149 -5.79 -19.95 0.75
C LYS A 149 -6.21 -20.27 -0.68
N GLN A 150 -7.24 -21.10 -0.86
CA GLN A 150 -7.75 -21.43 -2.19
C GLN A 150 -8.54 -20.26 -2.79
N SER A 151 -9.36 -19.56 -1.99
CA SER A 151 -10.01 -18.32 -2.44
C SER A 151 -8.99 -17.24 -2.77
N LEU A 152 -7.98 -17.01 -1.91
CA LEU A 152 -6.85 -16.11 -2.20
C LEU A 152 -6.12 -16.50 -3.48
N LYS A 153 -5.81 -17.79 -3.68
CA LYS A 153 -5.14 -18.24 -4.90
C LYS A 153 -6.02 -18.00 -6.14
N GLN A 154 -7.33 -18.14 -6.04
CA GLN A 154 -8.26 -17.85 -7.14
C GLN A 154 -8.43 -16.33 -7.35
N SER A 155 -8.60 -15.56 -6.29
CA SER A 155 -8.65 -14.08 -6.26
C SER A 155 -7.31 -13.41 -6.59
N LEU A 156 -6.23 -14.18 -6.76
CA LEU A 156 -4.95 -13.76 -7.32
C LEU A 156 -4.70 -14.33 -8.73
N SER A 157 -5.29 -15.49 -9.08
CA SER A 157 -5.12 -16.17 -10.38
C SER A 157 -6.07 -15.65 -11.45
N GLU A 158 -7.37 -15.51 -11.15
CA GLU A 158 -8.32 -14.76 -11.99
C GLU A 158 -7.93 -13.28 -12.04
N ASN A 159 -7.19 -12.83 -11.02
CA ASN A 159 -6.58 -11.51 -10.91
C ASN A 159 -5.08 -11.48 -11.24
N SER A 160 -4.68 -11.98 -12.43
CA SER A 160 -3.51 -11.43 -13.16
C SER A 160 -3.57 -9.89 -13.31
N ARG A 161 -4.78 -9.34 -13.08
CA ARG A 161 -5.10 -8.03 -12.53
C ARG A 161 -4.14 -7.43 -11.51
N ILE A 162 -3.23 -8.10 -10.76
CA ILE A 162 -2.28 -7.34 -9.91
C ILE A 162 -1.33 -6.46 -10.74
N ASN A 163 -0.47 -7.03 -11.57
CA ASN A 163 0.41 -6.24 -12.44
C ASN A 163 -0.40 -5.37 -13.40
N THR A 164 -1.60 -5.80 -13.83
CA THR A 164 -2.45 -4.98 -14.72
C THR A 164 -3.30 -3.90 -14.01
N VAL A 165 -3.51 -3.98 -12.69
CA VAL A 165 -4.06 -2.90 -11.83
C VAL A 165 -2.99 -1.85 -11.60
N PHE A 166 -1.74 -2.26 -11.41
CA PHE A 166 -0.62 -1.35 -11.26
C PHE A 166 -0.06 -0.84 -12.60
N ASN A 167 -0.27 -1.50 -13.74
CA ASN A 167 0.21 -1.07 -15.06
C ASN A 167 -0.09 0.42 -15.38
N PRO A 168 -1.31 0.97 -15.17
CA PRO A 168 -1.59 2.40 -15.39
C PRO A 168 -0.77 3.34 -14.49
N TYR A 169 -0.24 2.83 -13.38
CA TYR A 169 0.55 3.55 -12.38
C TYR A 169 2.06 3.27 -12.48
N LEU A 170 2.43 2.19 -13.20
CA LEU A 170 3.78 1.75 -13.51
C LEU A 170 4.22 2.09 -14.96
N ASP A 171 3.31 2.48 -15.87
CA ASP A 171 3.72 3.06 -17.16
C ASP A 171 4.10 4.53 -16.99
N PHE A 172 5.38 4.74 -16.68
CA PHE A 172 5.96 6.04 -16.39
C PHE A 172 6.02 6.99 -17.59
N ARG A 173 5.71 6.54 -18.82
CA ARG A 173 5.69 7.41 -20.02
C ARG A 173 4.61 8.49 -19.93
N ASN A 174 3.48 8.20 -19.28
CA ASN A 174 2.40 9.16 -19.05
C ASN A 174 2.77 10.30 -18.08
N LEU A 175 3.91 10.21 -17.37
CA LEU A 175 4.43 11.29 -16.52
C LEU A 175 5.25 12.33 -17.30
N TYR A 176 5.61 12.03 -18.55
CA TYR A 176 6.37 12.91 -19.45
C TYR A 176 5.48 13.69 -20.43
N ASP A 177 4.38 13.11 -20.93
CA ASP A 177 3.50 13.82 -21.87
C ASP A 177 2.47 14.70 -21.15
N SER A 178 2.73 16.02 -21.13
CA SER A 178 1.88 17.01 -20.44
C SER A 178 0.57 17.34 -21.16
N ARG A 179 0.15 16.55 -22.16
CA ARG A 179 -1.02 16.84 -23.01
C ARG A 179 -2.35 16.21 -22.57
N ASN A 180 -2.37 15.30 -21.60
CA ASN A 180 -3.57 14.54 -21.22
C ASN A 180 -4.23 14.96 -19.89
N ILE A 181 -3.99 16.18 -19.39
CA ILE A 181 -4.85 16.78 -18.34
C ILE A 181 -6.03 17.49 -19.02
N SER A 182 -6.87 16.72 -19.73
CA SER A 182 -8.13 17.18 -20.33
C SER A 182 -8.99 15.99 -20.81
N LYS A 183 -9.69 15.35 -19.86
CA LYS A 183 -11.06 14.80 -19.96
C LYS A 183 -11.45 14.05 -18.69
#